data_AF-W4E2C9-F1
#
_entry.id   AF-W4E2C9-F1
#
_cell.length_a   1.000
_cell.length_b   1.000
_cell.length_c   1.000
_cell.angle_alpha   90.00
_cell.angle_beta   90.00
_cell.angle_gamma   90.00
#
_symmetry.space_group_name_H-M   'P 1'
#
loop_
_entity.id
_entity.type
_entity.pdbx_description
1 polymer ?
#
loop_
_entity_poly.entity_id
_entity_poly.type
_entity_poly.pdbx_seq_one_letter_code
_entity_poly.pdbx_strand_id
1 'polypeptide(L)'
;MITVDDNKSYIVADWFARKTRSFLDELRNGTDDFASITSLTKQITHDYHSRFIIELVQNAHDALLETGGTVRIIFDRDNLNFYVANTGDPLNDDNFKAICKLGQSSKEPNTSIGNKGIGFKSVLEITEEPEIYSGPYTEEKFSGYSFRFSPAFLRDAMVTAINQIIETKADVELFSVLHDRISLPNWSPTQHEEFYSRWLQSTPELDEQTESIKNAILRQVDNLSPYQFPIPIVEQKDPVIARLGKRGFATVIKLPLRNESMAL
;
A
#
# COMPACT_ATOMS: atom_id res chain seq x y z
N MET A 1 -5.84 9.02 -21.56
CA MET A 1 -5.53 7.87 -20.68
C MET A 1 -4.05 7.97 -20.40
N ILE A 2 -3.68 8.09 -19.13
CA ILE A 2 -2.31 8.38 -18.72
C ILE A 2 -1.61 7.04 -18.47
N THR A 3 -0.66 6.65 -19.32
CA THR A 3 0.13 5.42 -19.17
C THR A 3 1.37 5.68 -18.33
N VAL A 4 1.67 4.89 -17.31
CA VAL A 4 2.87 5.11 -16.45
C VAL A 4 4.11 4.47 -17.09
N ASP A 5 5.31 4.95 -16.74
CA ASP A 5 6.57 4.26 -17.07
C ASP A 5 6.56 2.82 -16.49
N ASP A 6 6.77 1.83 -17.35
CA ASP A 6 6.65 0.40 -17.03
C ASP A 6 7.59 -0.02 -15.89
N ASN A 7 8.75 0.63 -15.74
CA ASN A 7 9.75 0.19 -14.76
C ASN A 7 9.32 0.46 -13.30
N LYS A 8 8.82 1.66 -12.98
CA LYS A 8 8.40 1.96 -11.58
C LYS A 8 7.15 1.18 -11.19
N SER A 9 6.24 1.00 -12.13
CA SER A 9 5.05 0.20 -11.92
C SER A 9 5.42 -1.27 -11.63
N TYR A 10 6.41 -1.82 -12.33
CA TYR A 10 6.97 -3.15 -12.06
C TYR A 10 7.59 -3.24 -10.66
N ILE A 11 8.37 -2.24 -10.23
CA ILE A 11 8.95 -2.22 -8.87
C ILE A 11 7.87 -2.28 -7.79
N VAL A 12 6.76 -1.56 -7.99
CA VAL A 12 5.61 -1.59 -7.05
C VAL A 12 4.97 -2.99 -7.04
N ALA A 13 4.70 -3.56 -8.21
CA ALA A 13 4.11 -4.90 -8.33
C ALA A 13 5.01 -5.99 -7.72
N ASP A 14 6.32 -5.95 -7.99
CA ASP A 14 7.30 -6.88 -7.44
C ASP A 14 7.44 -6.74 -5.91
N TRP A 15 7.30 -5.52 -5.37
CA TRP A 15 7.21 -5.34 -3.92
C TRP A 15 5.97 -6.03 -3.32
N PHE A 16 4.79 -5.79 -3.90
CA PHE A 16 3.54 -6.45 -3.46
C PHE A 16 3.70 -7.97 -3.50
N ALA A 17 4.23 -8.50 -4.60
CA ALA A 17 4.44 -9.93 -4.78
C ALA A 17 5.39 -10.50 -3.72
N ARG A 18 6.53 -9.85 -3.45
CA ARG A 18 7.47 -10.28 -2.40
C ARG A 18 6.84 -10.30 -1.01
N LYS A 19 6.02 -9.31 -0.68
CA LYS A 19 5.28 -9.29 0.60
C LYS A 19 4.24 -10.38 0.68
N THR A 20 3.55 -10.66 -0.43
CA THR A 20 2.61 -11.76 -0.51
C THR A 20 3.28 -13.11 -0.34
N ARG A 21 4.42 -13.37 -1.01
CA ARG A 21 5.21 -14.59 -0.80
C ARG A 21 5.63 -14.76 0.66
N SER A 22 6.14 -13.68 1.27
CA SER A 22 6.56 -13.70 2.68
C SER A 22 5.40 -14.08 3.60
N PHE A 23 4.21 -13.52 3.37
CA PHE A 23 3.02 -13.85 4.15
C PHE A 23 2.56 -15.30 3.93
N LEU A 24 2.53 -15.78 2.68
CA LEU A 24 2.17 -17.17 2.38
C LEU A 24 3.17 -18.16 3.01
N ASP A 25 4.47 -17.86 2.96
CA ASP A 25 5.52 -18.65 3.61
C ASP A 25 5.33 -18.66 5.14
N GLU A 26 4.96 -17.53 5.74
CA GLU A 26 4.60 -17.43 7.15
C GLU A 26 3.40 -18.31 7.49
N LEU A 27 2.34 -18.31 6.68
CA LEU A 27 1.20 -19.20 6.88
C LEU A 27 1.59 -20.68 6.76
N ARG A 28 2.44 -21.04 5.79
CA ARG A 28 2.97 -22.41 5.63
C ARG A 28 3.81 -22.84 6.83
N ASN A 29 4.69 -21.97 7.31
CA ASN A 29 5.57 -22.24 8.44
C ASN A 29 4.83 -22.09 9.79
N GLY A 30 3.69 -21.41 9.78
CA GLY A 30 2.87 -20.93 10.89
C GLY A 30 3.62 -20.11 11.92
N THR A 31 4.27 -19.06 11.42
CA THR A 31 4.75 -17.91 12.21
C THR A 31 3.68 -16.81 12.23
N ASP A 32 3.88 -15.73 12.99
CA ASP A 32 2.88 -14.64 13.19
C ASP A 32 3.49 -13.21 13.13
N ASP A 33 4.56 -13.03 12.35
CA ASP A 33 5.27 -11.76 12.21
C ASP A 33 4.35 -10.64 11.65
N PHE A 34 3.47 -10.95 10.68
CA PHE A 34 2.54 -9.95 10.14
C PHE A 34 1.50 -9.50 11.18
N ALA A 35 0.97 -10.42 11.98
CA ALA A 35 0.02 -10.10 13.05
C ALA A 35 0.66 -9.20 14.14
N SER A 36 1.92 -9.49 14.47
CA SER A 36 2.72 -8.68 15.40
C SER A 36 2.93 -7.25 14.88
N ILE A 37 3.29 -7.08 13.61
CA ILE A 37 3.46 -5.77 12.95
C ILE A 37 2.14 -4.98 12.89
N THR A 38 1.03 -5.64 12.58
CA THR A 38 -0.28 -4.99 12.48
C THR A 38 -0.77 -4.49 13.84
N SER A 39 -0.56 -5.26 14.90
CA SER A 39 -0.90 -4.85 16.27
C SER A 39 -0.15 -3.58 16.69
N LEU A 40 1.15 -3.49 16.39
CA LEU A 40 1.95 -2.28 16.62
C LEU A 40 1.48 -1.09 15.77
N THR A 41 1.00 -1.34 14.55
CA THR A 41 0.50 -0.29 13.65
C THR A 41 -0.81 0.31 14.16
N LYS A 42 -1.75 -0.52 14.64
CA LYS A 42 -3.04 -0.09 15.21
C LYS A 42 -2.89 0.74 16.48
N GLN A 43 -1.89 0.44 17.32
CA GLN A 43 -1.62 1.23 18.54
C GLN A 43 -1.19 2.67 18.26
N ILE A 44 -0.65 2.96 17.08
CA ILE A 44 -0.13 4.29 16.72
C ILE A 44 -1.23 5.21 16.16
N THR A 45 -2.41 4.69 15.83
CA THR A 45 -3.48 5.44 15.14
C THR A 45 -4.38 6.28 16.07
N HIS A 46 -4.15 6.25 17.38
CA HIS A 46 -5.05 6.89 18.36
C HIS A 46 -4.57 8.23 18.93
N ASP A 47 -3.32 8.65 18.68
CA ASP A 47 -2.75 9.76 19.43
C ASP A 47 -2.71 11.12 18.71
N TYR A 48 -3.04 11.29 17.42
CA TYR A 48 -2.78 12.58 16.75
C TYR A 48 -3.74 13.00 15.63
N HIS A 49 -5.06 13.06 15.93
CA HIS A 49 -6.16 13.53 15.08
C HIS A 49 -6.03 14.92 14.40
N SER A 50 -4.89 15.60 14.44
CA SER A 50 -4.71 16.93 13.85
C SER A 50 -3.35 17.16 13.18
N ARG A 51 -2.45 16.17 13.13
CA ARG A 51 -1.09 16.39 12.62
C ARG A 51 -0.88 16.03 11.16
N PHE A 52 -1.82 15.38 10.49
CA PHE A 52 -1.58 14.91 9.12
C PHE A 52 -1.20 16.02 8.13
N ILE A 53 -1.82 17.20 8.23
CA ILE A 53 -1.45 18.34 7.37
C ILE A 53 -0.02 18.78 7.68
N ILE A 54 0.34 18.90 8.96
CA ILE A 54 1.67 19.34 9.38
C ILE A 54 2.73 18.35 8.90
N GLU A 55 2.50 17.04 9.08
CA GLU A 55 3.40 15.99 8.65
C GLU A 55 3.55 15.96 7.11
N LEU A 56 2.45 16.11 6.37
CA LEU A 56 2.49 16.17 4.90
C LEU A 56 3.19 17.43 4.40
N VAL A 57 3.00 18.58 5.05
CA VAL A 57 3.70 19.82 4.72
C VAL A 57 5.19 19.72 5.05
N GLN A 58 5.56 19.09 6.17
CA GLN A 58 6.97 18.82 6.52
C GLN A 58 7.61 17.88 5.49
N ASN A 59 6.96 16.77 5.14
CA ASN A 59 7.45 15.88 4.09
C ASN A 59 7.59 16.59 2.74
N ALA A 60 6.65 17.48 2.41
CA ALA A 60 6.68 18.30 1.20
C ALA A 60 7.83 19.32 1.23
N HIS A 61 8.08 19.94 2.38
CA HIS A 61 9.18 20.88 2.61
C HIS A 61 10.54 20.20 2.51
N ASP A 62 10.70 19.02 3.14
CA ASP A 62 11.94 18.24 3.12
C ASP A 62 12.31 17.72 1.73
N ALA A 63 11.32 17.64 0.82
CA ALA A 63 11.55 17.32 -0.58
C ALA A 63 11.98 18.53 -1.43
N LEU A 64 11.77 19.77 -0.95
CA LEU A 64 12.10 20.96 -1.75
C LEU A 64 13.62 21.12 -1.89
N LEU A 65 14.03 21.62 -3.05
CA LEU A 65 15.41 22.01 -3.29
C LEU A 65 15.79 23.23 -2.44
N GLU A 66 17.09 23.39 -2.16
CA GLU A 66 17.61 24.59 -1.46
C GLU A 66 17.31 25.89 -2.21
N THR A 67 17.11 25.80 -3.53
CA THR A 67 16.72 26.92 -4.39
C THR A 67 15.25 27.33 -4.25
N GLY A 68 14.47 26.60 -3.45
CA GLY A 68 13.06 26.84 -3.17
C GLY A 68 12.11 25.90 -3.92
N GLY A 69 10.81 26.10 -3.67
CA GLY A 69 9.75 25.33 -4.30
C GLY A 69 8.36 25.73 -3.81
N THR A 70 7.33 25.05 -4.29
CA THR A 70 5.94 25.31 -3.92
C THR A 70 5.30 24.08 -3.31
N VAL A 71 4.65 24.26 -2.16
CA VAL A 71 3.70 23.29 -1.60
C VAL A 71 2.28 23.77 -1.88
N ARG A 72 1.42 22.88 -2.37
CA ARG A 72 0.03 23.16 -2.70
C ARG A 72 -0.88 22.18 -2.00
N ILE A 73 -1.85 22.72 -1.27
CA ILE A 73 -2.92 21.95 -0.64
C ILE A 73 -4.22 22.27 -1.37
N ILE A 74 -5.00 21.25 -1.70
CA ILE A 74 -6.31 21.37 -2.35
C ILE A 74 -7.28 20.47 -1.61
N PHE A 75 -8.41 21.03 -1.18
CA PHE A 75 -9.54 20.24 -0.73
C PHE A 75 -10.65 20.33 -1.78
N ASP A 76 -10.90 19.21 -2.46
CA ASP A 76 -12.02 19.02 -3.37
C ASP A 76 -13.18 18.44 -2.56
N ARG A 77 -14.09 19.33 -2.13
CA ARG A 77 -15.25 18.98 -1.31
C ARG A 77 -16.25 18.11 -2.07
N ASP A 78 -16.44 18.38 -3.35
CA ASP A 78 -17.47 17.71 -4.16
C ASP A 78 -17.16 16.22 -4.33
N ASN A 79 -15.86 15.88 -4.41
CA ASN A 79 -15.39 14.49 -4.56
C ASN A 79 -14.76 13.92 -3.27
N LEU A 80 -14.78 14.67 -2.16
CA LEU A 80 -14.14 14.32 -0.89
C LEU A 80 -12.67 13.91 -1.03
N ASN A 81 -11.90 14.64 -1.84
CA ASN A 81 -10.48 14.38 -2.04
C ASN A 81 -9.64 15.50 -1.45
N PHE A 82 -8.62 15.12 -0.69
CA PHE A 82 -7.58 16.04 -0.21
C PHE A 82 -6.28 15.78 -0.94
N TYR A 83 -5.64 16.84 -1.44
CA TYR A 83 -4.41 16.75 -2.20
C TYR A 83 -3.31 17.57 -1.52
N VAL A 84 -2.13 16.99 -1.38
CA VAL A 84 -0.90 17.70 -1.03
C VAL A 84 0.12 17.47 -2.12
N ALA A 85 0.60 18.55 -2.74
CA ALA A 85 1.55 18.49 -3.84
C ALA A 85 2.76 19.37 -3.57
N ASN A 86 3.93 18.94 -4.05
CA ASN A 86 5.16 19.73 -3.98
C ASN A 86 5.96 19.70 -5.30
N THR A 87 6.75 20.74 -5.53
CA THR A 87 7.66 20.87 -6.69
C THR A 87 9.09 20.43 -6.36
N GLY A 88 9.26 19.65 -5.30
CA GLY A 88 10.56 19.16 -4.85
C GLY A 88 11.06 17.96 -5.64
N ASP A 89 12.03 17.24 -5.08
CA ASP A 89 12.56 16.01 -5.66
C ASP A 89 11.51 14.89 -5.67
N PRO A 90 11.36 14.15 -6.79
CA PRO A 90 10.54 12.95 -6.84
C PRO A 90 11.04 11.86 -5.87
N LEU A 91 10.14 10.93 -5.54
CA LEU A 91 10.46 9.72 -4.80
C LEU A 91 11.49 8.89 -5.56
N ASN A 92 12.54 8.50 -4.84
CA ASN A 92 13.44 7.43 -5.26
C ASN A 92 13.06 6.08 -4.62
N ASP A 93 13.77 5.03 -5.00
CA ASP A 93 13.52 3.66 -4.55
C ASP A 93 13.62 3.52 -3.03
N ASP A 94 14.52 4.23 -2.38
CA ASP A 94 14.70 4.14 -0.93
C ASP A 94 13.56 4.85 -0.18
N ASN A 95 13.08 5.98 -0.69
CA ASN A 95 11.89 6.64 -0.17
C ASN A 95 10.63 5.77 -0.37
N PHE A 96 10.47 5.15 -1.54
CA PHE A 96 9.38 4.20 -1.80
C PHE A 96 9.40 3.03 -0.80
N LYS A 97 10.56 2.40 -0.61
CA LYS A 97 10.72 1.30 0.36
C LYS A 97 10.43 1.77 1.79
N ALA A 98 10.81 3.00 2.15
CA ALA A 98 10.53 3.55 3.48
C ALA A 98 9.03 3.74 3.71
N ILE A 99 8.29 4.24 2.71
CA ILE A 99 6.83 4.32 2.75
C ILE A 99 6.23 2.91 2.88
N CYS A 100 6.67 1.93 2.12
CA CYS A 100 6.08 0.58 2.19
C CYS A 100 6.50 -0.24 3.43
N LYS A 101 7.38 0.31 4.28
CA LYS A 101 7.74 -0.27 5.58
C LYS A 101 6.91 0.31 6.74
N LEU A 102 5.89 1.12 6.44
CA LEU A 102 4.90 1.60 7.40
C LEU A 102 4.36 0.44 8.25
N GLY A 103 4.73 0.44 9.54
CA GLY A 103 4.36 -0.60 10.51
C GLY A 103 5.54 -1.39 11.09
N GLN A 104 6.69 -1.44 10.41
CA GLN A 104 7.88 -2.15 10.94
C GLN A 104 8.74 -1.30 11.90
N SER A 105 8.55 0.03 11.94
CA SER A 105 9.30 0.87 12.87
C SER A 105 8.64 0.86 14.25
N SER A 106 9.25 0.14 15.18
CA SER A 106 8.94 0.06 16.61
C SER A 106 9.58 1.17 17.45
N LYS A 107 10.03 2.26 16.84
CA LYS A 107 10.70 3.35 17.57
C LYS A 107 9.69 4.42 18.00
N GLU A 108 9.76 4.76 19.28
CA GLU A 108 8.87 5.73 19.91
C GLU A 108 8.86 7.08 19.18
N PRO A 109 7.70 7.77 19.11
CA PRO A 109 7.55 9.05 18.42
C PRO A 109 8.46 10.18 18.94
N ASN A 110 8.99 10.07 20.16
CA ASN A 110 9.56 11.21 20.90
C ASN A 110 11.10 11.28 20.95
N THR A 111 11.84 10.39 20.30
CA THR A 111 13.31 10.34 20.49
C THR A 111 14.15 10.77 19.29
N SER A 112 13.57 11.19 18.16
CA SER A 112 14.37 11.63 17.00
C SER A 112 13.61 12.60 16.09
N ILE A 113 14.12 13.81 15.95
CA ILE A 113 13.74 14.77 14.90
C ILE A 113 14.22 14.18 13.56
N GLY A 114 13.31 13.98 12.60
CA GLY A 114 13.64 13.50 11.24
C GLY A 114 13.27 12.04 10.92
N ASN A 115 12.11 11.55 11.38
CA ASN A 115 11.64 10.19 11.10
C ASN A 115 11.00 10.07 9.71
N LYS A 116 11.79 9.71 8.70
CA LYS A 116 11.32 9.25 7.38
C LYS A 116 10.44 7.99 7.55
N GLY A 117 9.11 8.16 7.60
CA GLY A 117 8.13 7.07 7.62
C GLY A 117 7.14 7.07 8.80
N ILE A 118 7.25 7.96 9.79
CA ILE A 118 6.23 8.08 10.85
C ILE A 118 5.12 9.07 10.45
N GLY A 119 5.47 10.16 9.75
CA GLY A 119 4.51 11.18 9.33
C GLY A 119 3.41 10.67 8.39
N PHE A 120 3.68 9.66 7.54
CA PHE A 120 2.66 9.12 6.65
C PHE A 120 1.59 8.28 7.39
N LYS A 121 1.85 7.76 8.60
CA LYS A 121 0.80 7.05 9.38
C LYS A 121 -0.38 7.97 9.73
N SER A 122 -0.12 9.26 9.90
CA SER A 122 -1.18 10.25 10.21
C SER A 122 -2.22 10.39 9.10
N VAL A 123 -1.88 10.08 7.84
CA VAL A 123 -2.88 10.16 6.74
C VAL A 123 -3.94 9.07 6.88
N LEU A 124 -3.63 7.98 7.59
CA LEU A 124 -4.53 6.84 7.77
C LEU A 124 -5.70 7.14 8.70
N GLU A 125 -5.60 8.23 9.46
CA GLU A 125 -6.68 8.76 10.28
C GLU A 125 -7.82 9.30 9.40
N ILE A 126 -7.49 9.88 8.24
CA ILE A 126 -8.46 10.57 7.37
C ILE A 126 -8.81 9.80 6.09
N THR A 127 -7.97 8.86 5.66
CA THR A 127 -8.17 8.03 4.46
C THR A 127 -7.80 6.57 4.70
N GLU A 128 -8.49 5.65 4.03
CA GLU A 128 -8.08 4.24 3.95
C GLU A 128 -7.25 3.94 2.70
N GLU A 129 -7.38 4.78 1.67
CA GLU A 129 -6.83 4.51 0.33
C GLU A 129 -5.95 5.65 -0.19
N PRO A 130 -4.87 6.03 0.53
CA PRO A 130 -3.98 7.08 0.04
C PRO A 130 -3.32 6.66 -1.28
N GLU A 131 -3.28 7.61 -2.21
CA GLU A 131 -2.66 7.48 -3.52
C GLU A 131 -1.45 8.41 -3.61
N ILE A 132 -0.35 7.93 -4.19
CA ILE A 132 0.91 8.66 -4.33
C ILE A 132 1.33 8.65 -5.80
N TYR A 133 1.59 9.84 -6.33
CA TYR A 133 2.13 10.09 -7.65
C TYR A 133 3.40 10.90 -7.49
N SER A 134 4.53 10.41 -7.99
CA SER A 134 5.81 11.07 -7.80
C SER A 134 6.77 10.77 -8.94
N GLY A 135 7.10 11.79 -9.73
CA GLY A 135 7.94 11.67 -10.91
C GLY A 135 7.83 12.91 -11.80
N PRO A 136 8.66 13.00 -12.85
CA PRO A 136 8.45 13.97 -13.90
C PRO A 136 7.07 13.74 -14.55
N TYR A 137 6.37 14.82 -14.86
CA TYR A 137 5.14 14.74 -15.65
C TYR A 137 5.47 15.01 -17.12
N THR A 138 5.45 13.98 -17.97
CA THR A 138 5.73 14.07 -19.41
C THR A 138 4.57 13.49 -20.20
N GLU A 139 4.17 14.08 -21.34
CA GLU A 139 3.20 13.45 -22.27
C GLU A 139 1.92 12.90 -21.58
N GLU A 140 1.41 13.68 -20.62
CA GLU A 140 0.28 13.35 -19.76
C GLU A 140 0.51 12.31 -18.64
N LYS A 141 1.71 11.75 -18.48
CA LYS A 141 2.05 10.74 -17.47
C LYS A 141 3.11 11.13 -16.46
N PHE A 142 2.99 10.57 -15.25
CA PHE A 142 4.11 10.53 -14.31
C PHE A 142 5.08 9.43 -14.76
N SER A 143 6.31 9.79 -15.12
CA SER A 143 7.39 8.84 -15.39
C SER A 143 8.11 8.40 -14.10
N GLY A 144 7.33 8.13 -13.05
CA GLY A 144 7.82 7.78 -11.72
C GLY A 144 6.87 6.86 -10.96
N TYR A 145 6.92 6.91 -9.63
CA TYR A 145 6.06 6.10 -8.78
C TYR A 145 4.61 6.54 -8.86
N SER A 146 3.70 5.61 -9.16
CA SER A 146 2.26 5.79 -9.07
C SER A 146 1.65 4.57 -8.40
N PHE A 147 1.19 4.70 -7.16
CA PHE A 147 0.65 3.59 -6.38
C PHE A 147 -0.38 4.04 -5.34
N ARG A 148 -1.20 3.10 -4.91
CA ARG A 148 -2.15 3.29 -3.80
C ARG A 148 -1.99 2.20 -2.75
N PHE A 149 -2.49 2.46 -1.57
CA PHE A 149 -2.86 1.42 -0.63
C PHE A 149 -4.37 1.23 -0.68
N SER A 150 -4.86 -0.01 -0.54
CA SER A 150 -6.30 -0.28 -0.51
C SER A 150 -6.56 -1.52 0.34
N PRO A 151 -7.07 -1.36 1.57
CA PRO A 151 -7.41 -2.48 2.43
C PRO A 151 -8.43 -3.43 1.78
N ALA A 152 -9.46 -2.87 1.12
CA ALA A 152 -10.48 -3.65 0.43
C ALA A 152 -9.87 -4.49 -0.71
N PHE A 153 -9.08 -3.86 -1.58
CA PHE A 153 -8.42 -4.58 -2.67
C PHE A 153 -7.47 -5.66 -2.15
N LEU A 154 -6.63 -5.34 -1.16
CA LEU A 154 -5.71 -6.32 -0.59
C LEU A 154 -6.47 -7.52 -0.04
N ARG A 155 -7.54 -7.27 0.73
CA ARG A 155 -8.35 -8.31 1.34
C ARG A 155 -8.92 -9.25 0.29
N ASP A 156 -9.58 -8.70 -0.73
CA ASP A 156 -10.22 -9.49 -1.77
C ASP A 156 -9.19 -10.26 -2.61
N ALA A 157 -8.07 -9.63 -2.97
CA ALA A 157 -7.00 -10.26 -3.73
C ALA A 157 -6.35 -11.43 -2.96
N MET A 158 -6.04 -11.23 -1.68
CA MET A 158 -5.42 -12.25 -0.83
C MET A 158 -6.36 -13.42 -0.55
N VAL A 159 -7.63 -13.15 -0.27
CA VAL A 159 -8.64 -14.20 -0.07
C VAL A 159 -8.78 -15.05 -1.31
N THR A 160 -8.93 -14.41 -2.47
CA THR A 160 -9.07 -15.10 -3.76
C THR A 160 -7.86 -15.99 -4.04
N ALA A 161 -6.65 -15.45 -3.86
CA ALA A 161 -5.42 -16.17 -4.12
C ALA A 161 -5.21 -17.36 -3.19
N ILE A 162 -5.38 -17.16 -1.87
CA ILE A 162 -5.21 -18.25 -0.89
C ILE A 162 -6.23 -19.35 -1.14
N ASN A 163 -7.49 -18.99 -1.42
CA ASN A 163 -8.53 -19.97 -1.73
C ASN A 163 -8.16 -20.81 -2.98
N GLN A 164 -7.71 -20.15 -4.05
CA GLN A 164 -7.28 -20.85 -5.26
C GLN A 164 -6.04 -21.73 -5.03
N ILE A 165 -5.05 -21.29 -4.24
CA ILE A 165 -3.88 -22.10 -3.89
C ILE A 165 -4.32 -23.36 -3.12
N ILE A 166 -5.25 -23.23 -2.18
CA ILE A 166 -5.77 -24.37 -1.40
C ILE A 166 -6.54 -25.34 -2.30
N GLU A 167 -7.43 -24.82 -3.16
CA GLU A 167 -8.27 -25.64 -4.05
C GLU A 167 -7.45 -26.38 -5.11
N THR A 168 -6.45 -25.70 -5.70
CA THR A 168 -5.69 -26.23 -6.84
C THR A 168 -4.37 -26.89 -6.45
N LYS A 169 -3.86 -26.61 -5.25
CA LYS A 169 -2.51 -26.97 -4.79
C LYS A 169 -1.41 -26.53 -5.77
N ALA A 170 -1.62 -25.37 -6.38
CA ALA A 170 -0.75 -24.82 -7.40
C ALA A 170 -0.57 -23.32 -7.20
N ASP A 171 0.40 -22.78 -7.92
CA ASP A 171 0.58 -21.35 -8.00
C ASP A 171 -0.60 -20.67 -8.72
N VAL A 172 -0.86 -19.42 -8.35
CA VAL A 172 -1.89 -18.55 -8.89
C VAL A 172 -1.28 -17.27 -9.45
N GLU A 173 -1.91 -16.74 -10.49
CA GLU A 173 -1.59 -15.41 -11.04
C GLU A 173 -2.46 -14.37 -10.33
N LEU A 174 -1.89 -13.68 -9.34
CA LEU A 174 -2.64 -12.75 -8.47
C LEU A 174 -2.91 -11.40 -9.15
N PHE A 175 -2.13 -11.06 -10.19
CA PHE A 175 -2.27 -9.84 -10.98
C PHE A 175 -2.11 -10.09 -12.48
N SER A 176 -2.94 -9.44 -13.29
CA SER A 176 -2.75 -9.22 -14.73
C SER A 176 -2.29 -7.79 -15.04
N VAL A 177 -1.97 -6.99 -14.03
CA VAL A 177 -1.66 -5.56 -14.17
C VAL A 177 -0.17 -5.37 -14.46
N LEU A 178 0.16 -4.77 -15.62
CA LEU A 178 1.51 -4.50 -16.18
C LEU A 178 2.15 -5.60 -17.04
N HIS A 179 1.35 -6.36 -17.78
CA HIS A 179 1.81 -7.29 -18.84
C HIS A 179 2.64 -8.52 -18.39
N ASP A 180 3.15 -8.56 -17.16
CA ASP A 180 3.89 -9.70 -16.62
C ASP A 180 3.06 -10.55 -15.66
N ARG A 181 3.06 -11.87 -15.90
CA ARG A 181 2.41 -12.88 -15.05
C ARG A 181 3.29 -13.16 -13.83
N ILE A 182 2.96 -12.56 -12.69
CA ILE A 182 3.64 -12.89 -11.44
C ILE A 182 2.96 -14.10 -10.81
N SER A 183 3.62 -15.26 -10.92
CA SER A 183 3.24 -16.49 -10.23
C SER A 183 3.52 -16.37 -8.73
N LEU A 184 2.52 -16.70 -7.93
CA LEU A 184 2.58 -16.76 -6.48
C LEU A 184 2.01 -18.10 -6.01
N PRO A 185 2.58 -18.74 -4.98
CA PRO A 185 3.73 -18.29 -4.20
C PRO A 185 5.10 -18.57 -4.83
N ASN A 186 5.20 -19.36 -5.92
CA ASN A 186 6.45 -19.94 -6.43
C ASN A 186 7.01 -21.03 -5.50
N TRP A 187 6.15 -21.97 -5.13
CA TRP A 187 6.47 -23.11 -4.28
C TRP A 187 6.73 -24.36 -5.09
N SER A 188 7.59 -25.24 -4.57
CA SER A 188 7.69 -26.62 -5.07
C SER A 188 6.41 -27.41 -4.75
N PRO A 189 6.14 -28.53 -5.44
CA PRO A 189 4.99 -29.38 -5.13
C PRO A 189 4.94 -29.81 -3.65
N THR A 190 6.09 -30.06 -3.03
CA THR A 190 6.18 -30.42 -1.61
C THR A 190 5.72 -29.28 -0.70
N GLN A 191 6.11 -28.03 -1.02
CA GLN A 191 5.71 -26.86 -0.24
C GLN A 191 4.21 -26.57 -0.36
N HIS A 192 3.60 -26.85 -1.51
CA HIS A 192 2.14 -26.79 -1.67
C HIS A 192 1.43 -27.82 -0.78
N GLU A 193 1.94 -29.06 -0.72
CA GLU A 193 1.37 -30.09 0.16
C GLU A 193 1.57 -29.79 1.66
N GLU A 194 2.72 -29.21 2.04
CA GLU A 194 2.97 -28.72 3.40
C GLU A 194 1.96 -27.65 3.81
N PHE A 195 1.73 -26.66 2.94
CA PHE A 195 0.76 -25.60 3.18
C PHE A 195 -0.66 -26.15 3.32
N TYR A 196 -1.08 -27.01 2.40
CA TYR A 196 -2.40 -27.65 2.43
C TYR A 196 -2.60 -28.50 3.69
N SER A 197 -1.62 -29.34 4.04
CA SER A 197 -1.66 -30.19 5.23
C SER A 197 -1.79 -29.37 6.50
N ARG A 198 -1.05 -28.26 6.60
CA ARG A 198 -1.15 -27.35 7.73
C ARG A 198 -2.50 -26.65 7.79
N TRP A 199 -3.02 -26.22 6.65
CA TRP A 199 -4.34 -25.59 6.57
C TRP A 199 -5.45 -26.49 7.11
N LEU A 200 -5.41 -27.79 6.75
CA LEU A 200 -6.31 -28.82 7.27
C LEU A 200 -6.21 -28.98 8.80
N GLN A 201 -4.98 -28.95 9.34
CA GLN A 201 -4.76 -29.11 10.78
C GLN A 201 -5.20 -27.89 11.61
N SER A 202 -5.00 -26.67 11.09
CA SER A 202 -5.33 -25.43 11.80
C SER A 202 -6.81 -25.09 11.77
N THR A 203 -7.59 -25.75 10.89
CA THR A 203 -9.03 -25.51 10.72
C THR A 203 -9.77 -26.85 10.77
N PRO A 204 -9.95 -27.47 11.96
CA PRO A 204 -10.55 -28.80 12.08
C PRO A 204 -12.05 -28.83 11.68
N GLU A 205 -12.70 -27.66 11.69
CA GLU A 205 -14.08 -27.41 11.25
C GLU A 205 -14.17 -27.19 9.73
N LEU A 206 -13.17 -27.64 8.97
CA LEU A 206 -13.29 -27.85 7.53
C LEU A 206 -14.21 -29.06 7.28
N ASP A 207 -15.45 -28.98 7.75
CA ASP A 207 -16.51 -29.57 6.97
C ASP A 207 -16.48 -28.91 5.59
N GLU A 208 -16.86 -29.62 4.53
CA GLU A 208 -16.64 -29.25 3.13
C GLU A 208 -17.39 -27.96 2.68
N GLN A 209 -17.81 -27.11 3.61
CA GLN A 209 -18.54 -25.87 3.37
C GLN A 209 -17.57 -24.71 3.11
N THR A 210 -17.65 -24.14 1.89
CA THR A 210 -16.85 -23.01 1.38
C THR A 210 -16.80 -21.80 2.33
N GLU A 211 -17.84 -21.56 3.13
CA GLU A 211 -17.90 -20.40 4.04
C GLU A 211 -16.95 -20.55 5.25
N SER A 212 -16.70 -21.78 5.74
CA SER A 212 -15.76 -22.04 6.85
C SER A 212 -14.31 -21.75 6.44
N ILE A 213 -13.92 -22.21 5.24
CA ILE A 213 -12.61 -21.94 4.61
C ILE A 213 -12.41 -20.43 4.46
N LYS A 214 -13.37 -19.76 3.84
CA LYS A 214 -13.29 -18.32 3.60
C LYS A 214 -13.10 -17.53 4.89
N ASN A 215 -13.85 -17.86 5.95
CA ASN A 215 -13.71 -17.20 7.25
C ASN A 215 -12.37 -17.49 7.93
N ALA A 216 -11.78 -18.67 7.74
CA ALA A 216 -10.42 -18.97 8.19
C ALA A 216 -9.38 -18.13 7.44
N ILE A 217 -9.50 -18.00 6.12
CA ILE A 217 -8.63 -17.13 5.31
C ILE A 217 -8.75 -15.67 5.75
N LEU A 218 -9.98 -15.19 5.96
CA LEU A 218 -10.24 -13.83 6.40
C LEU A 218 -9.54 -13.49 7.72
N ARG A 219 -9.58 -14.40 8.70
CA ARG A 219 -8.86 -14.21 9.97
C ARG A 219 -7.35 -14.03 9.79
N GLN A 220 -6.75 -14.68 8.80
CA GLN A 220 -5.33 -14.51 8.49
C GLN A 220 -5.07 -13.20 7.75
N VAL A 221 -5.89 -12.88 6.75
CA VAL A 221 -5.75 -11.68 5.90
C VAL A 221 -6.01 -10.40 6.68
N ASP A 222 -6.93 -10.40 7.65
CA ASP A 222 -7.24 -9.25 8.50
C ASP A 222 -6.07 -8.88 9.45
N ASN A 223 -5.06 -9.75 9.58
CA ASN A 223 -3.80 -9.47 10.27
C ASN A 223 -2.75 -8.79 9.39
N LEU A 224 -3.01 -8.58 8.10
CA LEU A 224 -2.11 -7.83 7.24
C LEU A 224 -2.24 -6.33 7.47
N SER A 225 -1.12 -5.61 7.44
CA SER A 225 -1.12 -4.16 7.34
C SER A 225 -1.21 -3.77 5.87
N PRO A 226 -2.31 -3.16 5.39
CA PRO A 226 -2.48 -2.82 3.98
C PRO A 226 -1.37 -1.92 3.43
N TYR A 227 -0.74 -1.15 4.31
CA TYR A 227 0.30 -0.17 3.99
C TYR A 227 1.68 -0.79 3.70
N GLN A 228 1.79 -2.11 3.79
CA GLN A 228 2.96 -2.86 3.31
C GLN A 228 2.78 -3.34 1.86
N PHE A 229 1.58 -3.23 1.31
CA PHE A 229 1.15 -3.80 0.03
C PHE A 229 0.71 -2.68 -0.93
N PRO A 230 1.65 -1.90 -1.49
CA PRO A 230 1.34 -0.88 -2.48
C PRO A 230 0.82 -1.55 -3.77
N ILE A 231 -0.23 -0.99 -4.35
CA ILE A 231 -0.86 -1.46 -5.58
C ILE A 231 -0.51 -0.46 -6.68
N PRO A 232 0.07 -0.89 -7.83
CA PRO A 232 0.42 0.03 -8.90
C PRO A 232 -0.84 0.69 -9.49
N ILE A 233 -0.77 2.00 -9.72
CA ILE A 233 -1.79 2.74 -10.47
C ILE A 233 -1.26 2.89 -11.89
N VAL A 234 -1.76 2.07 -12.80
CA VAL A 234 -1.31 2.04 -14.20
C VAL A 234 -2.02 3.03 -15.10
N GLU A 235 -3.26 3.37 -14.74
CA GLU A 235 -4.07 4.40 -15.39
C GLU A 235 -4.51 5.41 -14.35
N GLN A 236 -4.18 6.67 -14.61
CA GLN A 236 -4.60 7.80 -13.80
C GLN A 236 -5.63 8.63 -14.61
N LYS A 237 -6.78 8.94 -13.99
CA LYS A 237 -7.91 9.65 -14.65
C LYS A 237 -8.35 10.92 -13.93
N ASP A 238 -7.76 11.24 -12.78
CA ASP A 238 -8.13 12.39 -11.97
C ASP A 238 -7.52 13.69 -12.55
N PRO A 239 -8.36 14.68 -12.91
CA PRO A 239 -7.94 15.91 -13.59
C PRO A 239 -7.10 16.84 -12.70
N VAL A 240 -7.22 16.75 -11.37
CA VAL A 240 -6.45 17.57 -10.43
C VAL A 240 -4.98 17.17 -10.48
N ILE A 241 -4.70 15.87 -10.46
CA ILE A 241 -3.35 15.32 -10.56
C ILE A 241 -2.70 15.68 -11.91
N ALA A 242 -3.43 15.53 -13.02
CA ALA A 242 -2.93 15.93 -14.34
C ALA A 242 -2.61 17.43 -14.42
N ARG A 243 -3.49 18.28 -13.87
CA ARG A 243 -3.27 19.73 -13.79
C ARG A 243 -2.06 20.11 -12.93
N LEU A 244 -1.85 19.42 -11.81
CA LEU A 244 -0.69 19.65 -10.94
C LEU A 244 0.61 19.22 -11.63
N GLY A 245 0.63 18.03 -12.26
CA GLY A 245 1.77 17.58 -13.06
C GLY A 245 2.15 18.56 -14.17
N LYS A 246 1.17 19.06 -14.96
CA LYS A 246 1.38 20.09 -16.00
C LYS A 246 1.94 21.41 -15.46
N ARG A 247 1.81 21.68 -14.16
CA ARG A 247 2.34 22.87 -13.48
C ARG A 247 3.70 22.64 -12.82
N GLY A 248 4.32 21.48 -13.02
CA GLY A 248 5.64 21.16 -12.47
C GLY A 248 5.62 20.64 -11.03
N PHE A 249 4.45 20.22 -10.51
CA PHE A 249 4.41 19.50 -9.23
C PHE A 249 4.92 18.06 -9.46
N ALA A 250 6.08 17.76 -8.87
CA ALA A 250 6.76 16.49 -9.01
C ALA A 250 6.10 15.39 -8.17
N THR A 251 5.57 15.73 -7.00
CA THR A 251 4.89 14.78 -6.12
C THR A 251 3.49 15.29 -5.78
N VAL A 252 2.51 14.40 -5.86
CA VAL A 252 1.11 14.61 -5.46
C VAL A 252 0.66 13.42 -4.60
N ILE A 253 0.26 13.70 -3.38
CA ILE A 253 -0.43 12.75 -2.49
C ILE A 253 -1.91 13.09 -2.55
N LYS A 254 -2.74 12.12 -2.93
CA LYS A 254 -4.20 12.23 -2.94
C LYS A 254 -4.77 11.34 -1.83
N LEU A 255 -5.68 11.88 -1.06
CA LEU A 255 -6.31 11.24 0.09
C LEU A 255 -7.83 11.29 -0.13
N PRO A 256 -8.44 10.22 -0.66
CA PRO A 256 -9.89 10.05 -0.64
C PRO A 256 -10.35 9.99 0.82
N LEU A 257 -11.12 10.98 1.26
CA LEU A 257 -11.52 11.12 2.65
C LEU A 257 -12.64 10.14 3.01
N ARG A 258 -12.62 9.62 4.23
CA ARG A 258 -13.69 8.76 4.77
C ARG A 258 -15.05 9.47 4.81
N ASN A 259 -15.04 10.77 5.10
CA ASN A 259 -16.20 11.65 5.17
C ASN A 259 -15.76 13.13 5.23
N GLU A 260 -16.72 14.05 5.09
CA GLU A 260 -16.47 15.50 5.13
C GLU A 260 -15.83 16.00 6.44
N SER A 261 -16.17 15.39 7.58
CA SER A 261 -15.70 15.87 8.89
C SER A 261 -14.20 15.66 9.13
N MET A 262 -13.56 14.82 8.33
CA MET A 262 -12.11 14.56 8.40
C MET A 262 -11.25 15.65 7.73
N ALA A 263 -11.88 16.61 7.04
CA ALA A 263 -11.20 17.72 6.37
C ALA A 263 -11.04 18.98 7.23
N LEU A 264 -11.59 19.00 8.45
CA LEU A 264 -11.77 20.18 9.31
C LEU A 264 -10.98 20.08 10.61
#